data_AF-A0A973RDU7-F1
#
_entry.id   AF-A0A973RDU7-F1
#
_cell.length_a   1.000
_cell.length_b   1.000
_cell.length_c   1.000
_cell.angle_alpha   90.00
_cell.angle_beta   90.00
_cell.angle_gamma   90.00
#
_symmetry.space_group_name_H-M   'P 1'
#
loop_
_entity.id
_entity.type
_entity.pdbx_description
1 polymer ?
#
loop_
_entity_poly.entity_id
_entity_poly.type
_entity_poly.pdbx_seq_one_letter_code
_entity_poly.pdbx_strand_id
1 'polypeptide(L)'
;ADAALVVPAFLERGYPYSRPADRPLIFTSLHQSYVTARAADLSVGLTREADGLPGTAALYLLPATRQLTTRTRRELARRADAGATVYLSFCSGEHPTTRGPWFDDLDGLFGVELQLSYGVAEPIEDDVLEMTFTEDFGGLRAGEVLRLPVAGNEDSRAYLPVVPRAGHVVAVDAHDRPALIVHETGSGRTVLATYPLEHMAARTPRANPDATHRLYEALAQVAGIRRPVTVADPHVSADVLVHADGRRFVWLVSQSADPLTVRPAADGTLHDLESGERVTDVELDAYGVTVLELR
;
A
#
# COMPACT_ATOMS: atom_id res chain seq x y z
N ALA A 1 8.95 -6.19 -11.36
CA ALA A 1 8.81 -5.27 -10.21
C ALA A 1 8.83 -6.11 -8.94
N ASP A 2 9.54 -5.66 -7.92
CA ASP A 2 9.69 -6.39 -6.65
C ASP A 2 8.45 -6.23 -5.74
N ALA A 3 7.59 -5.25 -6.02
CA ALA A 3 6.25 -5.13 -5.49
C ALA A 3 5.19 -5.31 -6.57
N ALA A 4 4.03 -5.84 -6.19
CA ALA A 4 2.89 -6.05 -7.08
C ALA A 4 1.58 -5.57 -6.44
N LEU A 5 0.82 -4.76 -7.18
CA LEU A 5 -0.59 -4.48 -6.89
C LEU A 5 -1.44 -5.62 -7.46
N VAL A 6 -2.17 -6.29 -6.58
CA VAL A 6 -3.06 -7.38 -6.96
C VAL A 6 -4.35 -6.78 -7.50
N VAL A 7 -4.65 -7.04 -8.77
CA VAL A 7 -5.89 -6.63 -9.42
C VAL A 7 -6.93 -7.75 -9.24
N PRO A 8 -7.99 -7.54 -8.43
CA PRO A 8 -9.03 -8.53 -8.25
C PRO A 8 -9.78 -8.79 -9.55
N ALA A 9 -10.13 -10.05 -9.83
CA ALA A 9 -10.91 -10.40 -11.02
C ALA A 9 -12.34 -9.85 -10.96
N PHE A 10 -12.81 -9.41 -9.78
CA PHE A 10 -14.08 -8.70 -9.58
C PHE A 10 -14.12 -7.34 -10.29
N LEU A 11 -12.96 -6.70 -10.51
CA LEU A 11 -12.88 -5.51 -11.35
C LEU A 11 -13.26 -5.82 -12.81
N GLU A 12 -12.82 -6.97 -13.30
CA GLU A 12 -12.79 -7.31 -14.73
C GLU A 12 -13.95 -8.21 -15.16
N ARG A 13 -14.44 -9.05 -14.24
CA ARG A 13 -15.43 -10.11 -14.51
C ARG A 13 -16.71 -9.83 -13.75
N GLY A 14 -17.84 -10.22 -14.34
CA GLY A 14 -19.16 -10.14 -13.70
C GLY A 14 -19.44 -11.36 -12.85
N TYR A 15 -18.73 -11.52 -11.73
CA TYR A 15 -19.01 -12.63 -10.82
C TYR A 15 -20.42 -12.51 -10.22
N PRO A 16 -21.11 -13.63 -9.97
CA PRO A 16 -22.36 -13.62 -9.21
C PRO A 16 -22.17 -12.89 -7.89
N TYR A 17 -23.20 -12.15 -7.49
CA TYR A 17 -23.26 -11.36 -6.25
C TYR A 17 -22.38 -10.10 -6.20
N SER A 18 -21.53 -9.83 -7.20
CA SER A 18 -20.93 -8.50 -7.36
C SER A 18 -22.01 -7.43 -7.58
N ARG A 19 -21.79 -6.23 -7.02
CA ARG A 19 -22.66 -5.07 -7.20
C ARG A 19 -22.04 -4.05 -8.16
N PRO A 20 -22.86 -3.22 -8.82
CA PRO A 20 -22.34 -2.14 -9.68
C PRO A 20 -21.34 -1.21 -8.96
N ALA A 21 -21.47 -1.03 -7.65
CA ALA A 21 -20.59 -0.20 -6.82
C ALA A 21 -19.21 -0.84 -6.53
N ASP A 22 -19.06 -2.16 -6.65
CA ASP A 22 -17.79 -2.82 -6.30
C ASP A 22 -16.66 -2.42 -7.26
N ARG A 23 -16.94 -2.33 -8.57
CA ARG A 23 -15.91 -2.03 -9.58
C ARG A 23 -15.31 -0.63 -9.45
N PRO A 24 -16.11 0.45 -9.33
CA PRO A 24 -15.57 1.78 -9.05
C PRO A 24 -14.67 1.80 -7.82
N LEU A 25 -15.11 1.19 -6.71
CA LEU A 25 -14.32 1.12 -5.48
C LEU A 25 -12.97 0.41 -5.69
N ILE A 26 -12.97 -0.75 -6.35
CA ILE A 26 -11.74 -1.49 -6.63
C ILE A 26 -10.80 -0.63 -7.51
N PHE A 27 -11.35 0.00 -8.56
CA PHE A 27 -10.56 0.85 -9.45
C PHE A 27 -9.94 2.04 -8.70
N THR A 28 -10.72 2.78 -7.92
CA THR A 28 -10.23 3.96 -7.19
C THR A 28 -9.22 3.59 -6.10
N SER A 29 -9.40 2.44 -5.45
CA SER A 29 -8.46 1.94 -4.42
C SER A 29 -7.13 1.52 -5.06
N LEU A 30 -7.16 0.81 -6.19
CA LEU A 30 -5.96 0.47 -6.95
C LEU A 30 -5.24 1.72 -7.47
N HIS A 31 -5.99 2.70 -7.98
CA HIS A 31 -5.43 3.97 -8.45
C HIS A 31 -4.76 4.76 -7.32
N GLN A 32 -5.44 4.93 -6.19
CA GLN A 32 -4.86 5.62 -5.03
C GLN A 32 -3.64 4.88 -4.49
N SER A 33 -3.67 3.55 -4.46
CA SER A 33 -2.52 2.74 -4.08
C SER A 33 -1.34 2.88 -5.05
N TYR A 34 -1.58 3.08 -6.34
CA TYR A 34 -0.52 3.34 -7.31
C TYR A 34 0.14 4.70 -7.03
N VAL A 35 -0.67 5.74 -6.77
CA VAL A 35 -0.17 7.07 -6.37
C VAL A 35 0.64 6.98 -5.06
N THR A 36 0.12 6.26 -4.07
CA THR A 36 0.78 6.01 -2.77
C THR A 36 2.13 5.32 -2.96
N ALA A 37 2.20 4.31 -3.83
CA ALA A 37 3.45 3.62 -4.14
C ALA A 37 4.46 4.53 -4.82
N ARG A 38 4.03 5.44 -5.71
CA ARG A 38 4.92 6.43 -6.32
C ARG A 38 5.46 7.44 -5.31
N ALA A 39 4.63 7.89 -4.37
CA ALA A 39 5.07 8.76 -3.26
C ALA A 39 6.02 8.05 -2.27
N ALA A 40 6.06 6.72 -2.26
CA ALA A 40 6.94 5.89 -1.44
C ALA A 40 8.20 5.39 -2.18
N ASP A 41 8.44 5.90 -3.39
CA ASP A 41 9.47 5.43 -4.33
C ASP A 41 9.46 3.91 -4.55
N LEU A 42 8.27 3.34 -4.54
CA LEU A 42 8.03 1.92 -4.70
C LEU A 42 7.56 1.64 -6.13
N SER A 43 8.45 1.08 -6.96
CA SER A 43 8.07 0.59 -8.28
C SER A 43 7.15 -0.63 -8.13
N VAL A 44 5.88 -0.45 -8.48
CA VAL A 44 4.85 -1.51 -8.45
C VAL A 44 4.51 -2.00 -9.86
N GLY A 45 4.43 -3.32 -10.02
CA GLY A 45 3.78 -3.94 -11.18
C GLY A 45 2.32 -4.23 -10.88
N LEU A 46 1.49 -4.39 -11.91
CA LEU A 46 0.14 -4.93 -11.76
C LEU A 46 0.19 -6.45 -11.97
N THR A 47 -0.41 -7.21 -11.05
CA THR A 47 -0.57 -8.67 -11.20
C THR A 47 -2.04 -9.03 -11.05
N ARG A 48 -2.58 -9.76 -12.03
CA ARG A 48 -4.03 -9.97 -12.15
C ARG A 48 -4.42 -11.30 -11.55
N GLU A 49 -5.45 -11.30 -10.71
CA GLU A 49 -6.09 -12.52 -10.23
C GLU A 49 -6.62 -13.38 -11.40
N ALA A 50 -7.14 -12.72 -12.45
CA ALA A 50 -7.65 -13.38 -13.65
C ALA A 50 -6.61 -14.28 -14.34
N ASP A 51 -5.33 -13.93 -14.20
CA ASP A 51 -4.18 -14.61 -14.80
C ASP A 51 -3.43 -15.50 -13.79
N GLY A 52 -3.93 -15.61 -12.55
CA GLY A 52 -3.34 -16.44 -11.50
C GLY A 52 -2.12 -15.83 -10.80
N LEU A 53 -2.00 -14.51 -10.78
CA LEU A 53 -0.90 -13.76 -10.19
C LEU A 53 0.48 -14.08 -10.81
N PRO A 54 0.72 -13.88 -12.10
CA PRO A 54 2.02 -14.18 -12.70
C PRO A 54 3.18 -13.41 -12.04
N GLY A 55 4.38 -14.00 -12.08
CA GLY A 55 5.61 -13.42 -11.53
C GLY A 55 5.84 -13.70 -10.04
N THR A 56 6.99 -13.25 -9.54
CA THR A 56 7.46 -13.45 -8.16
C THR A 56 7.91 -12.11 -7.57
N ALA A 57 6.97 -11.34 -7.03
CA ALA A 57 7.25 -10.16 -6.22
C ALA A 57 7.53 -10.55 -4.76
N ALA A 58 8.31 -9.71 -4.06
CA ALA A 58 8.57 -9.81 -2.63
C ALA A 58 7.44 -9.17 -1.80
N LEU A 59 6.69 -8.21 -2.36
CA LEU A 59 5.54 -7.55 -1.72
C LEU A 59 4.29 -7.64 -2.61
N TYR A 60 3.17 -8.09 -2.05
CA TYR A 60 1.85 -8.04 -2.68
C TYR A 60 0.97 -7.06 -1.92
N LEU A 61 0.43 -6.08 -2.62
CA LEU A 61 -0.43 -5.02 -2.09
C LEU A 61 -1.87 -5.28 -2.51
N LEU A 62 -2.78 -5.35 -1.52
CA LEU A 62 -4.21 -5.52 -1.68
C LEU A 62 -4.96 -4.34 -1.04
N PRO A 63 -5.00 -3.17 -1.72
CA PRO A 63 -5.52 -1.94 -1.15
C PRO A 63 -7.05 -1.97 -1.02
N ALA A 64 -7.55 -1.60 0.15
CA ALA A 64 -8.98 -1.55 0.52
C ALA A 64 -9.78 -2.73 -0.04
N THR A 65 -9.26 -3.94 0.17
CA THR A 65 -9.77 -5.13 -0.51
C THR A 65 -10.91 -5.77 0.25
N ARG A 66 -12.02 -5.93 -0.47
CA ARG A 66 -13.21 -6.68 -0.02
C ARG A 66 -13.26 -8.09 -0.61
N GLN A 67 -13.06 -8.20 -1.92
CA GLN A 67 -13.37 -9.41 -2.70
C GLN A 67 -12.11 -9.97 -3.36
N LEU A 68 -11.86 -11.27 -3.13
CA LEU A 68 -10.86 -12.07 -3.83
C LEU A 68 -11.38 -13.49 -4.00
N THR A 69 -10.88 -14.21 -4.98
CA THR A 69 -11.19 -15.64 -5.11
C THR A 69 -10.40 -16.46 -4.10
N THR A 70 -10.97 -17.58 -3.69
CA THR A 70 -10.28 -18.59 -2.88
C THR A 70 -8.94 -18.99 -3.47
N ARG A 71 -8.85 -19.13 -4.80
CA ARG A 71 -7.60 -19.50 -5.48
C ARG A 71 -6.51 -18.46 -5.21
N THR A 72 -6.82 -17.18 -5.35
CA THR A 72 -5.88 -16.08 -5.08
C THR A 72 -5.48 -16.03 -3.62
N ARG A 73 -6.43 -16.18 -2.69
CA ARG A 73 -6.11 -16.29 -1.26
C ARG A 73 -5.14 -17.44 -0.99
N ARG A 74 -5.34 -18.62 -1.59
CA ARG A 74 -4.40 -19.76 -1.44
C ARG A 74 -3.03 -19.46 -2.01
N GLU A 75 -2.98 -18.76 -3.13
CA GLU A 75 -1.72 -18.38 -3.76
C GLU A 75 -0.96 -17.35 -2.94
N LEU A 76 -1.64 -16.34 -2.39
CA LEU A 76 -1.04 -15.35 -1.49
C LEU A 76 -0.50 -16.01 -0.21
N ALA A 77 -1.26 -16.93 0.39
CA ALA A 77 -0.78 -17.71 1.53
C ALA A 77 0.50 -18.50 1.21
N ARG A 78 0.54 -19.18 0.04
CA ARG A 78 1.76 -19.88 -0.42
C ARG A 78 2.93 -18.94 -0.64
N ARG A 79 2.70 -17.76 -1.20
CA ARG A 79 3.76 -16.77 -1.44
C ARG A 79 4.31 -16.21 -0.15
N ALA A 80 3.44 -15.93 0.82
CA ALA A 80 3.86 -15.51 2.15
C ALA A 80 4.71 -16.60 2.82
N ASP A 81 4.24 -17.85 2.82
CA ASP A 81 4.99 -19.00 3.33
C ASP A 81 6.36 -19.16 2.66
N ALA A 82 6.46 -18.87 1.36
CA ALA A 82 7.70 -18.92 0.59
C ALA A 82 8.60 -17.67 0.71
N GLY A 83 8.25 -16.68 1.55
CA GLY A 83 9.11 -15.52 1.83
C GLY A 83 8.57 -14.15 1.40
N ALA A 84 7.39 -14.08 0.76
CA ALA A 84 6.81 -12.79 0.40
C ALA A 84 6.15 -12.10 1.62
N THR A 85 5.98 -10.78 1.50
CA THR A 85 5.08 -10.00 2.35
C THR A 85 3.76 -9.79 1.62
N VAL A 86 2.64 -10.10 2.25
CA VAL A 86 1.29 -9.84 1.71
C VAL A 86 0.58 -8.82 2.59
N TYR A 87 0.32 -7.64 2.06
CA TYR A 87 -0.41 -6.58 2.75
C TYR A 87 -1.85 -6.49 2.23
N LEU A 88 -2.81 -6.38 3.15
CA LEU A 88 -4.19 -6.07 2.86
C LEU A 88 -4.71 -5.03 3.85
N SER A 89 -5.32 -3.98 3.32
CA SER A 89 -6.21 -3.10 4.08
C SER A 89 -7.65 -3.50 3.83
N PHE A 90 -8.42 -3.65 4.89
CA PHE A 90 -9.80 -4.14 4.82
C PHE A 90 -10.74 -3.08 4.28
N CYS A 91 -11.68 -3.46 3.41
CA CYS A 91 -12.85 -2.65 3.10
C CYS A 91 -14.15 -3.47 3.16
N SER A 92 -15.17 -2.92 3.80
CA SER A 92 -16.53 -3.47 3.88
C SER A 92 -17.35 -3.32 2.58
N GLY A 93 -16.94 -2.39 1.70
CA GLY A 93 -17.66 -1.98 0.50
C GLY A 93 -18.58 -0.77 0.70
N GLU A 94 -19.12 -0.23 -0.40
CA GLU A 94 -19.92 1.00 -0.41
C GLU A 94 -21.45 0.78 -0.39
N HIS A 95 -21.91 -0.38 0.09
CA HIS A 95 -23.34 -0.69 0.07
C HIS A 95 -23.79 -1.53 1.28
N PRO A 96 -25.07 -1.47 1.68
CA PRO A 96 -25.51 -1.97 2.99
C PRO A 96 -25.63 -3.50 3.11
N THR A 97 -25.46 -4.22 2.00
CA THR A 97 -25.53 -5.70 1.98
C THR A 97 -24.15 -6.35 1.96
N THR A 98 -24.09 -7.61 2.40
CA THR A 98 -22.88 -8.48 2.34
C THR A 98 -21.63 -7.85 2.97
N ARG A 99 -21.78 -7.25 4.15
CA ARG A 99 -20.68 -6.61 4.89
C ARG A 99 -19.61 -7.64 5.30
N GLY A 100 -18.37 -7.17 5.42
CA GLY A 100 -17.22 -8.00 5.78
C GLY A 100 -16.39 -8.47 4.59
N PRO A 101 -15.29 -9.21 4.86
CA PRO A 101 -14.42 -9.72 3.83
C PRO A 101 -15.16 -10.79 3.02
N TRP A 102 -14.91 -10.80 1.72
CA TRP A 102 -15.57 -11.71 0.79
C TRP A 102 -14.57 -12.58 0.06
N PHE A 103 -13.86 -13.34 0.87
CA PHE A 103 -12.99 -14.45 0.52
C PHE A 103 -12.90 -15.37 1.74
N ASP A 104 -12.55 -16.64 1.54
CA ASP A 104 -12.44 -17.59 2.66
C ASP A 104 -11.20 -17.32 3.51
N ASP A 105 -11.30 -17.65 4.81
CA ASP A 105 -10.15 -17.82 5.69
C ASP A 105 -9.24 -16.58 5.82
N LEU A 106 -9.83 -15.40 6.02
CA LEU A 106 -9.10 -14.20 6.41
C LEU A 106 -8.36 -14.43 7.72
N ASP A 107 -9.04 -15.03 8.69
CA ASP A 107 -8.55 -15.40 10.02
C ASP A 107 -7.24 -16.19 9.94
N GLY A 108 -7.21 -17.28 9.17
CA GLY A 108 -6.01 -18.09 8.98
C GLY A 108 -4.90 -17.36 8.21
N LEU A 109 -5.26 -16.54 7.21
CA LEU A 109 -4.27 -15.79 6.43
C LEU A 109 -3.53 -14.75 7.27
N PHE A 110 -4.24 -14.03 8.13
CA PHE A 110 -3.69 -12.91 8.92
C PHE A 110 -3.51 -13.22 10.40
N GLY A 111 -3.76 -14.46 10.84
CA GLY A 111 -3.56 -14.89 12.21
C GLY A 111 -4.48 -14.18 13.20
N VAL A 112 -5.70 -13.87 12.80
CA VAL A 112 -6.70 -13.14 13.60
C VAL A 112 -7.96 -13.96 13.79
N GLU A 113 -8.85 -13.50 14.66
CA GLU A 113 -10.23 -13.97 14.73
C GLU A 113 -11.17 -12.79 14.51
N LEU A 114 -12.04 -12.91 13.49
CA LEU A 114 -13.05 -11.90 13.18
C LEU A 114 -14.09 -11.79 14.31
N GLN A 115 -14.41 -10.57 14.71
CA GLN A 115 -15.46 -10.26 15.70
C GLN A 115 -16.70 -9.63 15.04
N LEU A 116 -16.91 -9.90 13.75
CA LEU A 116 -18.02 -9.33 12.98
C LEU A 116 -19.38 -9.89 13.44
N SER A 117 -20.34 -8.99 13.63
CA SER A 117 -21.75 -9.35 13.76
C SER A 117 -22.44 -9.38 12.40
N TYR A 118 -23.25 -10.41 12.14
CA TYR A 118 -23.89 -10.59 10.83
C TYR A 118 -24.76 -9.39 10.45
N GLY A 119 -24.43 -8.76 9.31
CA GLY A 119 -25.18 -7.61 8.77
C GLY A 119 -24.85 -6.25 9.42
N VAL A 120 -23.93 -6.21 10.39
CA VAL A 120 -23.52 -5.00 11.10
C VAL A 120 -22.18 -4.51 10.56
N ALA A 121 -22.07 -3.22 10.28
CA ALA A 121 -20.79 -2.55 10.07
C ALA A 121 -20.35 -1.96 11.41
N GLU A 122 -19.06 -2.08 11.74
CA GLU A 122 -18.47 -1.33 12.84
C GLU A 122 -18.04 0.04 12.32
N PRO A 123 -18.76 1.13 12.64
CA PRO A 123 -18.48 2.43 12.05
C PRO A 123 -17.17 3.01 12.58
N ILE A 124 -16.49 3.78 11.72
CA ILE A 124 -15.41 4.67 12.16
C ILE A 124 -16.06 6.00 12.54
N GLU A 125 -16.16 6.29 13.84
CA GLU A 125 -16.84 7.48 14.33
C GLU A 125 -15.98 8.74 14.13
N ASP A 126 -14.67 8.64 14.35
CA ASP A 126 -13.74 9.77 14.25
C ASP A 126 -13.49 10.22 12.82
N ASP A 127 -13.30 11.53 12.64
CA ASP A 127 -12.96 12.13 11.34
C ASP A 127 -11.50 11.92 10.93
N VAL A 128 -10.65 11.52 11.88
CA VAL A 128 -9.25 11.20 11.64
C VAL A 128 -8.92 9.90 12.35
N LEU A 129 -8.40 8.93 11.60
CA LEU A 129 -7.79 7.74 12.14
C LEU A 129 -6.37 8.11 12.61
N GLU A 130 -6.14 8.03 13.91
CA GLU A 130 -4.81 8.14 14.51
C GLU A 130 -4.27 6.73 14.73
N MET A 131 -3.36 6.29 13.87
CA MET A 131 -2.71 4.97 13.96
C MET A 131 -1.37 5.11 14.67
N THR A 132 -1.31 4.68 15.93
CA THR A 132 -0.12 4.73 16.79
C THR A 132 0.63 3.41 16.73
N PHE A 133 1.90 3.44 16.32
CA PHE A 133 2.76 2.27 16.27
C PHE A 133 3.22 1.88 17.67
N THR A 134 2.95 0.65 18.07
CA THR A 134 3.30 0.13 19.41
C THR A 134 4.71 -0.47 19.44
N GLU A 135 5.28 -0.76 18.27
CA GLU A 135 6.65 -1.20 18.07
C GLU A 135 7.20 -0.66 16.75
N ASP A 136 8.50 -0.86 16.51
CA ASP A 136 9.12 -0.46 15.25
C ASP A 136 8.59 -1.32 14.08
N PHE A 137 8.20 -0.68 12.99
CA PHE A 137 7.73 -1.35 11.77
C PHE A 137 8.38 -0.71 10.54
N GLY A 138 9.41 -1.38 10.00
CA GLY A 138 10.22 -0.82 8.92
C GLY A 138 10.89 0.49 9.36
N GLY A 139 10.52 1.60 8.70
CA GLY A 139 11.01 2.94 9.03
C GLY A 139 10.19 3.67 10.10
N LEU A 140 9.00 3.17 10.46
CA LEU A 140 8.10 3.76 11.45
C LEU A 140 8.52 3.31 12.85
N ARG A 141 8.66 4.25 13.78
CA ARG A 141 9.14 3.96 15.14
C ARG A 141 8.00 3.74 16.13
N ALA A 142 8.29 2.99 17.19
CA ALA A 142 7.39 2.89 18.33
C ALA A 142 7.04 4.29 18.88
N GLY A 143 5.75 4.52 19.14
CA GLY A 143 5.18 5.80 19.58
C GLY A 143 4.87 6.79 18.46
N GLU A 144 5.24 6.47 17.22
CA GLU A 144 4.93 7.31 16.07
C GLU A 144 3.45 7.18 15.66
N VAL A 145 2.84 8.26 15.16
CA VAL A 145 1.43 8.31 14.82
C VAL A 145 1.24 8.72 13.36
N LEU A 146 0.55 7.88 12.59
CA LEU A 146 0.03 8.26 11.28
C LEU A 146 -1.40 8.80 11.43
N ARG A 147 -1.67 9.98 10.86
CA ARG A 147 -2.98 10.62 10.89
C ARG A 147 -3.60 10.55 9.51
N LEU A 148 -4.72 9.85 9.39
CA LEU A 148 -5.37 9.54 8.11
C LEU A 148 -6.80 10.08 8.15
N PRO A 149 -7.16 11.06 7.30
CA PRO A 149 -8.53 11.55 7.21
C PRO A 149 -9.49 10.40 6.89
N VAL A 150 -10.58 10.31 7.63
CA VAL A 150 -11.59 9.28 7.43
C VAL A 150 -12.62 9.79 6.42
N ALA A 151 -12.81 9.06 5.32
CA ALA A 151 -13.77 9.39 4.29
C ALA A 151 -14.43 8.13 3.73
N GLY A 152 -15.49 8.32 2.95
CA GLY A 152 -16.35 7.24 2.45
C GLY A 152 -17.82 7.53 2.74
N ASN A 153 -18.68 6.56 2.45
CA ASN A 153 -20.08 6.59 2.84
C ASN A 153 -20.31 5.80 4.13
N GLU A 154 -21.56 5.77 4.62
CA GLU A 154 -21.95 5.05 5.84
C GLU A 154 -21.57 3.56 5.86
N ASP A 155 -21.41 2.95 4.68
CA ASP A 155 -21.09 1.53 4.55
C ASP A 155 -19.58 1.26 4.53
N SER A 156 -18.83 2.13 3.86
CA SER A 156 -17.39 1.98 3.64
C SER A 156 -16.55 2.63 4.73
N ARG A 157 -17.12 3.54 5.51
CA ARG A 157 -16.52 4.10 6.74
C ARG A 157 -16.67 3.12 7.90
N ALA A 158 -16.08 1.93 7.72
CA ALA A 158 -16.14 0.84 8.68
C ALA A 158 -14.79 0.16 8.84
N TYR A 159 -14.47 -0.25 10.06
CA TYR A 159 -13.27 -1.02 10.37
C TYR A 159 -13.60 -2.51 10.52
N LEU A 160 -12.57 -3.35 10.51
CA LEU A 160 -12.65 -4.79 10.76
C LEU A 160 -12.39 -5.08 12.25
N PRO A 161 -13.40 -5.41 13.06
CA PRO A 161 -13.17 -5.79 14.44
C PRO A 161 -12.52 -7.18 14.47
N VAL A 162 -11.34 -7.27 15.09
CA VAL A 162 -10.56 -8.50 15.18
C VAL A 162 -9.91 -8.63 16.54
N VAL A 163 -9.64 -9.87 16.94
CA VAL A 163 -8.68 -10.16 18.01
C VAL A 163 -7.49 -10.94 17.44
N PRO A 164 -6.24 -10.60 17.82
CA PRO A 164 -5.07 -11.36 17.39
C PRO A 164 -5.10 -12.78 17.96
N ARG A 165 -4.67 -13.76 17.15
CA ARG A 165 -4.52 -15.18 17.55
C ARG A 165 -3.09 -15.66 17.34
N ALA A 166 -2.65 -15.70 16.09
CA ALA A 166 -1.28 -16.02 15.70
C ALA A 166 -0.51 -14.77 15.22
N GLY A 167 -1.24 -13.75 14.75
CA GLY A 167 -0.70 -12.43 14.48
C GLY A 167 -0.51 -11.61 15.76
N HIS A 168 0.30 -10.57 15.67
CA HIS A 168 0.54 -9.59 16.73
C HIS A 168 0.23 -8.18 16.23
N VAL A 169 -0.17 -7.31 17.14
CA VAL A 169 -0.57 -5.92 16.84
C VAL A 169 0.67 -5.04 16.83
N VAL A 170 0.94 -4.39 15.70
CA VAL A 170 2.06 -3.44 15.53
C VAL A 170 1.61 -1.98 15.60
N ALA A 171 0.32 -1.71 15.39
CA ALA A 171 -0.27 -0.40 15.60
C ALA A 171 -1.72 -0.51 16.08
N VAL A 172 -2.12 0.46 16.93
CA VAL A 172 -3.48 0.63 17.45
C VAL A 172 -4.06 1.96 17.01
N ASP A 173 -5.38 2.10 17.06
CA ASP A 173 -6.03 3.40 16.88
C ASP A 173 -6.17 4.19 18.20
N ALA A 174 -6.86 5.34 18.15
CA ALA A 174 -7.13 6.18 19.32
C ALA A 174 -8.04 5.55 20.39
N HIS A 175 -8.65 4.40 20.10
CA HIS A 175 -9.53 3.63 20.99
C HIS A 175 -8.90 2.30 21.42
N ASP A 176 -7.57 2.18 21.27
CA ASP A 176 -6.80 0.96 21.57
C ASP A 176 -7.23 -0.28 20.75
N ARG A 177 -7.90 -0.08 19.61
CA ARG A 177 -8.30 -1.17 18.72
C ARG A 177 -7.15 -1.54 17.78
N PRO A 178 -6.94 -2.83 17.45
CA PRO A 178 -5.92 -3.23 16.49
C PRO A 178 -6.13 -2.53 15.13
N ALA A 179 -5.14 -1.76 14.69
CA ALA A 179 -5.17 -0.99 13.45
C ALA A 179 -4.27 -1.62 12.37
N LEU A 180 -3.11 -2.16 12.78
CA LEU A 180 -2.19 -2.90 11.92
C LEU A 180 -1.70 -4.15 12.65
N ILE A 181 -1.78 -5.31 11.99
CA ILE A 181 -1.44 -6.62 12.54
C ILE A 181 -0.46 -7.31 11.60
N VAL A 182 0.54 -7.98 12.15
CA VAL A 182 1.52 -8.78 11.41
C VAL A 182 1.41 -10.24 11.84
N HIS A 183 1.40 -11.15 10.87
CA HIS A 183 1.43 -12.59 11.09
C HIS A 183 2.59 -13.20 10.30
N GLU A 184 3.62 -13.65 11.00
CA GLU A 184 4.75 -14.36 10.41
C GLU A 184 4.31 -15.76 9.95
N THR A 185 4.69 -16.16 8.74
CA THR A 185 4.30 -17.44 8.17
C THR A 185 5.36 -17.96 7.20
N GLY A 186 5.79 -19.21 7.39
CA GLY A 186 6.92 -19.79 6.68
C GLY A 186 8.17 -18.90 6.80
N SER A 187 8.72 -18.48 5.67
CA SER A 187 9.84 -17.53 5.61
C SER A 187 9.43 -16.07 5.34
N GLY A 188 8.13 -15.78 5.28
CA GLY A 188 7.60 -14.45 5.01
C GLY A 188 6.53 -14.04 6.03
N ARG A 189 5.60 -13.19 5.61
CA ARG A 189 4.58 -12.64 6.50
C ARG A 189 3.33 -12.12 5.78
N THR A 190 2.27 -11.95 6.53
CA THR A 190 1.09 -11.20 6.12
C THR A 190 0.87 -10.00 7.04
N VAL A 191 0.34 -8.91 6.49
CA VAL A 191 0.09 -7.65 7.19
C VAL A 191 -1.35 -7.22 6.92
N LEU A 192 -2.15 -7.06 7.97
CA LEU A 192 -3.54 -6.63 7.90
C LEU A 192 -3.67 -5.23 8.49
N ALA A 193 -4.08 -4.26 7.67
CA ALA A 193 -4.69 -3.03 8.17
C ALA A 193 -6.19 -3.26 8.30
N THR A 194 -6.74 -3.03 9.49
CA THR A 194 -8.17 -3.25 9.78
C THR A 194 -9.06 -2.11 9.25
N TYR A 195 -8.46 -1.12 8.60
CA TYR A 195 -9.10 0.09 8.08
C TYR A 195 -8.92 0.20 6.55
N PRO A 196 -9.88 0.80 5.82
CA PRO A 196 -9.86 0.94 4.37
C PRO A 196 -8.98 2.12 3.90
N LEU A 197 -7.68 2.10 4.21
CA LEU A 197 -6.77 3.24 4.11
C LEU A 197 -6.79 3.94 2.75
N GLU A 198 -6.58 3.17 1.67
CA GLU A 198 -6.49 3.70 0.31
C GLU A 198 -7.87 4.15 -0.20
N HIS A 199 -8.95 3.54 0.28
CA HIS A 199 -10.31 4.02 -0.04
C HIS A 199 -10.61 5.34 0.66
N MET A 200 -10.27 5.48 1.95
CA MET A 200 -10.42 6.75 2.66
C MET A 200 -9.65 7.88 1.97
N ALA A 201 -8.40 7.62 1.56
CA ALA A 201 -7.62 8.58 0.78
C ALA A 201 -8.27 8.87 -0.59
N ALA A 202 -8.73 7.86 -1.33
CA ALA A 202 -9.39 8.03 -2.62
C ALA A 202 -10.70 8.83 -2.55
N ARG A 203 -11.39 8.80 -1.39
CA ARG A 203 -12.63 9.56 -1.15
C ARG A 203 -12.39 10.93 -0.51
N THR A 204 -11.15 11.27 -0.21
CA THR A 204 -10.77 12.57 0.35
C THR A 204 -10.31 13.51 -0.79
N PRO A 205 -10.99 14.64 -1.02
CA PRO A 205 -10.55 15.62 -2.02
C PRO A 205 -9.15 16.15 -1.69
N ARG A 206 -8.26 16.16 -2.70
CA ARG A 206 -6.87 16.65 -2.55
C ARG A 206 -6.08 15.93 -1.45
N ALA A 207 -6.30 14.62 -1.29
CA ALA A 207 -5.62 13.82 -0.27
C ALA A 207 -4.09 13.77 -0.46
N ASN A 208 -3.61 13.79 -1.69
CA ASN A 208 -2.21 13.50 -2.00
C ASN A 208 -1.30 14.73 -1.83
N PRO A 209 -0.09 14.55 -1.26
CA PRO A 209 0.40 13.32 -0.64
C PRO A 209 -0.27 13.05 0.72
N ASP A 210 -0.83 11.85 0.90
CA ASP A 210 -1.45 11.40 2.15
C ASP A 210 -0.49 10.53 2.98
N ALA A 211 -0.72 10.35 4.28
CA ALA A 211 0.21 9.65 5.18
C ALA A 211 0.42 8.14 4.89
N THR A 212 -0.39 7.51 4.04
CA THR A 212 -0.29 6.09 3.67
C THR A 212 1.01 5.78 2.92
N HIS A 213 1.64 6.76 2.25
CA HIS A 213 2.95 6.54 1.60
C HIS A 213 4.01 6.06 2.60
N ARG A 214 3.98 6.57 3.83
CA ARG A 214 4.91 6.17 4.90
C ARG A 214 4.72 4.72 5.32
N LEU A 215 3.48 4.23 5.31
CA LEU A 215 3.19 2.82 5.52
C LEU A 215 3.72 1.96 4.35
N TYR A 216 3.59 2.43 3.11
CA TYR A 216 4.13 1.73 1.94
C TYR A 216 5.66 1.68 1.93
N GLU A 217 6.33 2.74 2.39
CA GLU A 217 7.78 2.74 2.63
C GLU A 217 8.17 1.71 3.69
N ALA A 218 7.44 1.64 4.80
CA ALA A 218 7.67 0.66 5.85
C ALA A 218 7.46 -0.78 5.33
N LEU A 219 6.39 -1.02 4.58
CA LEU A 219 6.12 -2.30 3.93
C LEU A 219 7.23 -2.71 2.96
N ALA A 220 7.75 -1.77 2.18
CA ALA A 220 8.87 -2.03 1.27
C ALA A 220 10.13 -2.45 2.02
N GLN A 221 10.45 -1.78 3.14
CA GLN A 221 11.60 -2.13 3.99
C GLN A 221 11.43 -3.51 4.63
N VAL A 222 10.25 -3.77 5.19
CA VAL A 222 9.89 -5.04 5.84
C VAL A 222 9.91 -6.20 4.83
N ALA A 223 9.51 -5.95 3.58
CA ALA A 223 9.58 -6.92 2.49
C ALA A 223 10.99 -7.07 1.87
N GLY A 224 11.98 -6.29 2.32
CA GLY A 224 13.34 -6.34 1.79
C GLY A 224 13.48 -5.82 0.36
N ILE A 225 12.56 -4.96 -0.09
CA ILE A 225 12.59 -4.40 -1.43
C ILE A 225 13.74 -3.39 -1.55
N ARG A 226 14.57 -3.57 -2.57
CA ARG A 226 15.60 -2.59 -2.90
C ARG A 226 14.97 -1.42 -3.64
N ARG A 227 15.21 -0.22 -3.13
CA ARG A 227 14.84 1.06 -3.75
C ARG A 227 16.13 1.82 -4.02
N PRO A 228 16.75 1.66 -5.21
CA PRO A 228 18.09 2.17 -5.47
C PRO A 228 18.20 3.68 -5.38
N VAL A 229 17.07 4.39 -5.51
CA VAL A 229 16.96 5.82 -5.25
C VAL A 229 15.66 6.07 -4.51
N THR A 230 15.71 6.92 -3.49
CA THR A 230 14.54 7.41 -2.75
C THR A 230 14.67 8.93 -2.51
N VAL A 231 13.54 9.60 -2.34
CA VAL A 231 13.43 11.03 -2.02
C VAL A 231 12.48 11.16 -0.84
N ALA A 232 12.89 11.92 0.18
CA ALA A 232 12.10 12.05 1.40
C ALA A 232 10.84 12.94 1.23
N ASP A 233 10.80 13.79 0.21
CA ASP A 233 9.63 14.62 -0.09
C ASP A 233 8.64 13.83 -0.96
N PRO A 234 7.42 13.51 -0.46
CA PRO A 234 6.46 12.67 -1.17
C PRO A 234 5.83 13.34 -2.40
N HIS A 235 6.11 14.62 -2.66
CA HIS A 235 5.75 15.26 -3.93
C HIS A 235 6.70 14.88 -5.06
N VAL A 236 7.87 14.31 -4.78
CA VAL A 236 8.82 13.87 -5.79
C VAL A 236 8.87 12.36 -5.80
N SER A 237 8.56 11.78 -6.96
CA SER A 237 8.70 10.35 -7.15
C SER A 237 10.01 10.06 -7.88
N ALA A 238 10.78 9.10 -7.37
CA ALA A 238 12.00 8.56 -7.95
C ALA A 238 11.73 7.20 -8.61
N ASP A 239 12.44 6.92 -9.70
CA ASP A 239 12.56 5.57 -10.27
C ASP A 239 13.85 5.44 -11.09
N VAL A 240 14.27 4.21 -11.37
CA VAL A 240 15.49 3.92 -12.14
C VAL A 240 15.14 3.17 -13.42
N LEU A 241 15.53 3.74 -14.55
CA LEU A 241 15.54 3.06 -15.85
C LEU A 241 16.94 2.53 -16.16
N VAL A 242 17.03 1.24 -16.47
CA VAL A 242 18.28 0.61 -16.92
C VAL A 242 18.29 0.59 -18.44
N HIS A 243 19.27 1.25 -19.03
CA HIS A 243 19.47 1.27 -20.47
C HIS A 243 20.11 -0.03 -20.96
N ALA A 244 19.98 -0.33 -22.25
CA ALA A 244 20.45 -1.59 -22.85
C ALA A 244 21.98 -1.81 -22.73
N ASP A 245 22.76 -0.73 -22.58
CA ASP A 245 24.21 -0.78 -22.34
C ASP A 245 24.59 -0.93 -20.86
N GLY A 246 23.61 -1.06 -19.96
CA GLY A 246 23.80 -1.23 -18.52
C GLY A 246 23.87 0.07 -17.72
N ARG A 247 23.89 1.25 -18.37
CA ARG A 247 23.78 2.52 -17.64
C ARG A 247 22.43 2.65 -16.95
N ARG A 248 22.42 3.32 -15.81
CA ARG A 248 21.23 3.50 -14.96
C ARG A 248 20.88 4.97 -14.92
N PHE A 249 19.64 5.30 -15.26
CA PHE A 249 19.12 6.65 -15.28
C PHE A 249 18.05 6.82 -14.22
N VAL A 250 18.23 7.81 -13.35
CA VAL A 250 17.32 8.17 -12.28
C VAL A 250 16.36 9.21 -12.81
N TRP A 251 15.07 8.96 -12.67
CA TRP A 251 14.02 9.90 -13.00
C TRP A 251 13.46 10.46 -11.71
N LEU A 252 13.55 11.79 -11.54
CA LEU A 252 12.91 12.51 -10.47
C LEU A 252 11.77 13.32 -11.07
N VAL A 253 10.54 13.03 -10.65
CA VAL A 253 9.33 13.65 -11.20
C VAL A 253 8.60 14.38 -10.08
N SER A 254 8.55 15.70 -10.15
CA SER A 254 7.82 16.55 -9.21
C SER A 254 6.33 16.57 -9.53
N GLN A 255 5.51 16.43 -8.49
CA GLN A 255 4.06 16.66 -8.50
C GLN A 255 3.69 17.95 -7.75
N SER A 256 4.68 18.77 -7.39
CA SER A 256 4.48 20.05 -6.72
C SER A 256 4.16 21.16 -7.71
N ALA A 257 3.25 22.05 -7.31
CA ALA A 257 2.96 23.29 -8.04
C ALA A 257 4.05 24.35 -7.88
N ASP A 258 4.92 24.19 -6.88
CA ASP A 258 6.02 25.10 -6.56
C ASP A 258 7.37 24.40 -6.84
N PRO A 259 8.42 25.15 -7.25
CA PRO A 259 9.77 24.62 -7.34
C PRO A 259 10.27 24.10 -5.99
N LEU A 260 11.11 23.07 -6.02
CA LEU A 260 11.63 22.41 -4.83
C LEU A 260 13.06 21.92 -5.03
N THR A 261 13.80 21.91 -3.94
CA THR A 261 15.15 21.33 -3.89
C THR A 261 15.09 20.08 -3.03
N VAL A 262 15.46 18.95 -3.61
CA VAL A 262 15.48 17.65 -2.91
C VAL A 262 16.87 17.06 -2.90
N ARG A 263 17.12 16.22 -1.90
CA ARG A 263 18.34 15.43 -1.77
C ARG A 263 18.00 13.95 -1.87
N PRO A 264 18.07 13.33 -3.06
CA PRO A 264 17.80 11.92 -3.20
C PRO A 264 18.86 11.08 -2.47
N ALA A 265 18.42 10.04 -1.77
CA ALA A 265 19.29 8.98 -1.25
C ALA A 265 19.42 7.90 -2.32
N ALA A 266 20.66 7.59 -2.72
CA ALA A 266 20.93 6.65 -3.81
C ALA A 266 21.98 5.59 -3.41
N ASP A 267 21.83 4.38 -3.96
CA ASP A 267 22.81 3.28 -3.88
C ASP A 267 23.99 3.51 -4.85
N GLY A 268 24.63 4.68 -4.75
CA GLY A 268 25.69 5.13 -5.66
C GLY A 268 25.85 6.65 -5.65
N THR A 269 26.40 7.21 -6.74
CA THR A 269 26.47 8.66 -6.95
C THR A 269 25.62 9.10 -8.12
N LEU A 270 24.96 10.25 -7.97
CA LEU A 270 24.14 10.86 -9.01
C LEU A 270 24.96 11.87 -9.79
N HIS A 271 24.81 11.85 -11.12
CA HIS A 271 25.53 12.73 -12.03
C HIS A 271 24.60 13.41 -13.01
N ASP A 272 24.83 14.70 -13.25
CA ASP A 272 24.16 15.45 -14.30
C ASP A 272 24.54 14.87 -15.67
N LEU A 273 23.58 14.83 -16.60
CA LEU A 273 23.75 14.17 -17.90
C LEU A 273 24.59 14.99 -18.88
N GLU A 274 24.61 16.32 -18.74
CA GLU A 274 25.30 17.21 -19.68
C GLU A 274 26.73 17.51 -19.22
N SER A 275 26.88 17.92 -17.97
CA SER A 275 28.17 18.26 -17.36
C SER A 275 28.94 17.05 -16.85
N GLY A 276 28.25 15.96 -16.51
CA GLY A 276 28.84 14.79 -15.85
C GLY A 276 29.23 15.01 -14.39
N GLU A 277 28.99 16.21 -13.85
CA GLU A 277 29.31 16.57 -12.47
C GLU A 277 28.42 15.81 -11.49
N ARG A 278 28.96 15.56 -10.30
CA ARG A 278 28.21 14.90 -9.23
C ARG A 278 27.19 15.87 -8.65
N VAL A 279 25.95 15.41 -8.54
CA VAL A 279 24.83 16.15 -7.95
C VAL A 279 24.49 15.53 -6.60
N THR A 280 24.09 16.38 -5.65
CA THR A 280 23.64 15.95 -4.32
C THR A 280 22.29 16.57 -3.98
N ASP A 281 22.18 17.87 -4.17
CA ASP A 281 20.92 18.61 -4.15
C ASP A 281 20.44 18.81 -5.60
N VAL A 282 19.17 18.49 -5.86
CA VAL A 282 18.54 18.57 -7.18
C VAL A 282 17.41 19.58 -7.11
N GLU A 283 17.51 20.62 -7.93
CA GLU A 283 16.43 21.57 -8.15
C GLU A 283 15.45 21.00 -9.18
N LEU A 284 14.17 21.06 -8.85
CA LEU A 284 13.06 20.67 -9.71
C LEU A 284 12.10 21.86 -9.82
N ASP A 285 11.81 22.25 -11.06
CA ASP A 285 10.75 23.22 -11.33
C ASP A 285 9.37 22.68 -10.90
N ALA A 286 8.38 23.57 -10.87
CA ALA A 286 6.98 23.19 -10.71
C ALA A 286 6.58 22.14 -11.76
N TYR A 287 6.10 20.98 -11.30
CA TYR A 287 5.82 19.80 -12.14
C TYR A 287 6.99 19.35 -13.05
N GLY A 288 8.21 19.70 -12.66
CA GLY A 288 9.43 19.45 -13.41
C GLY A 288 9.86 17.98 -13.37
N VAL A 289 10.73 17.64 -14.31
CA VAL A 289 11.37 16.33 -14.41
C VAL A 289 12.87 16.53 -14.56
N THR A 290 13.64 15.87 -13.72
CA THR A 290 15.11 15.82 -13.83
C THR A 290 15.55 14.38 -14.03
N VAL A 291 16.45 14.17 -14.99
CA VAL A 291 17.06 12.86 -15.25
C VAL A 291 18.54 12.93 -14.93
N LEU A 292 19.02 11.99 -14.12
CA LEU A 292 20.42 11.89 -13.69
C LEU A 292 20.99 10.51 -14.03
N GLU A 293 22.30 10.37 -14.13
CA GLU A 293 22.95 9.06 -14.22
C GLU A 293 23.33 8.55 -12.82
N LEU A 294 22.98 7.29 -12.52
CA LEU A 294 23.38 6.59 -11.31
C LEU A 294 24.64 5.74 -11.58
N ARG A 295 25.74 6.12 -10.95
CA ARG A 295 27.04 5.44 -11.03
C ARG A 295 27.30 4.65 -9.75
#